data_AF-A0A9D8GPT9-F1
#
_entry.id   AF-A0A9D8GPT9-F1
#
_cell.length_a   1.000
_cell.length_b   1.000
_cell.length_c   1.000
_cell.angle_alpha   90.00
_cell.angle_beta   90.00
_cell.angle_gamma   90.00
#
_symmetry.space_group_name_H-M   'P 1'
#
loop_
_entity.id
_entity.type
_entity.pdbx_description
1 polymer ?
#
loop_
_entity_poly.entity_id
_entity_poly.type
_entity_poly.pdbx_seq_one_letter_code
_entity_poly.pdbx_strand_id
1 'polypeptide(L)' 'MRKLISFDDETANALKLLGADRRKSLQNLADEAFADLLRKHGRPVRLKDALRQSLRDFPANDGGHARSKR' A
#
# COMPACT_ATOMS: atom_id res chain seq x y z
N MET A 1 15.13 -1.48 2.14
CA MET A 1 15.17 -2.66 1.24
C MET A 1 14.92 -2.19 -0.18
N ARG A 2 15.80 -2.51 -1.14
CA ARG A 2 15.66 -2.10 -2.55
C ARG A 2 14.99 -3.23 -3.33
N LYS A 3 13.80 -2.98 -3.88
CA LYS A 3 13.13 -3.88 -4.83
C LYS A 3 13.41 -3.38 -6.24
N LEU A 4 13.83 -4.25 -7.15
CA LEU A 4 13.96 -3.93 -8.56
C LEU A 4 12.72 -4.42 -9.30
N ILE A 5 12.21 -3.58 -10.20
CA ILE A 5 11.12 -3.91 -11.13
C ILE A 5 11.69 -3.69 -12.53
N SER A 6 11.68 -4.73 -13.35
CA SER A 6 12.08 -4.65 -14.75
C SER A 6 10.89 -4.19 -15.60
N PHE A 7 11.15 -3.25 -16.50
CA PHE A 7 10.24 -2.87 -17.58
C PHE A 7 10.90 -3.26 -18.90
N ASP A 8 10.10 -3.63 -19.89
CA ASP A 8 10.56 -3.65 -21.27
C ASP A 8 10.80 -2.22 -21.78
N ASP A 9 11.54 -2.10 -22.88
CA ASP A 9 11.95 -0.80 -23.41
C ASP A 9 10.76 0.06 -23.89
N GLU A 10 9.69 -0.57 -24.40
CA GLU A 10 8.49 0.12 -24.87
C GLU A 10 7.73 0.73 -23.69
N THR A 11 7.45 -0.07 -22.66
CA THR A 11 6.80 0.36 -21.42
C THR A 11 7.63 1.43 -20.72
N ALA A 12 8.96 1.28 -20.65
CA ALA A 12 9.84 2.26 -20.04
C ALA A 12 9.80 3.61 -20.78
N ASN A 13 9.72 3.59 -22.12
CA ASN A 13 9.60 4.82 -22.91
C ASN A 13 8.23 5.48 -22.72
N ALA A 14 7.15 4.70 -22.76
CA ALA A 14 5.80 5.20 -22.51
C ALA A 14 5.67 5.85 -21.12
N LEU A 15 6.27 5.25 -20.08
CA LEU A 15 6.27 5.82 -18.72
C LEU A 15 7.06 7.14 -18.65
N LYS A 16 8.16 7.27 -19.38
CA LYS A 16 8.92 8.53 -19.45
C LYS A 16 8.13 9.64 -20.13
N LEU A 17 7.48 9.34 -21.27
CA LEU A 17 6.63 10.28 -21.98
C LEU A 17 5.46 10.73 -21.12
N LEU A 18 4.77 9.80 -20.47
CA LEU A 18 3.66 10.10 -19.57
C LEU A 18 4.09 10.96 -18.37
N GLY A 19 5.30 10.74 -17.85
CA GLY A 19 5.91 11.58 -16.82
C GLY A 19 6.16 13.01 -17.31
N ALA A 20 6.68 13.16 -18.53
CA ALA A 20 6.91 14.47 -19.15
C ALA A 20 5.58 15.22 -19.36
N ASP A 21 4.57 14.56 -19.92
CA ASP A 21 3.25 15.14 -20.19
C ASP A 21 2.56 15.61 -18.90
N ARG A 22 2.66 14.83 -17.82
CA ARG A 22 2.05 15.16 -16.54
C ARG A 22 2.94 16.03 -15.63
N ARG A 23 4.15 16.40 -16.08
CA ARG A 23 5.20 17.03 -15.27
C ARG A 23 5.43 16.32 -13.92
N LYS A 24 5.45 14.99 -13.94
CA LYS A 24 5.68 14.15 -12.75
C LYS A 24 6.94 13.31 -12.95
N SER A 25 7.63 13.03 -11.86
CA SER A 25 8.69 12.01 -11.87
C SER A 25 8.07 10.62 -12.01
N LEU A 26 8.87 9.67 -12.50
CA LEU A 26 8.48 8.26 -12.57
C LEU A 26 8.08 7.71 -11.18
N GLN A 27 8.75 8.17 -10.11
CA GLN A 27 8.43 7.78 -8.74
C GLN A 27 7.02 8.24 -8.33
N ASN A 28 6.66 9.50 -8.62
CA ASN A 28 5.33 10.01 -8.29
C ASN A 28 4.23 9.27 -9.08
N LEU A 29 4.51 8.92 -10.33
CA LEU A 29 3.62 8.09 -11.14
C LEU A 29 3.44 6.70 -10.53
N ALA A 30 4.52 6.09 -10.09
CA ALA A 30 4.51 4.77 -9.47
C ALA A 30 3.74 4.80 -8.14
N ASP A 31 3.97 5.80 -7.29
CA ASP A 31 3.27 5.95 -6.01
C ASP A 31 1.76 6.13 -6.22
N GLU A 32 1.34 6.90 -7.22
CA GLU A 32 -0.07 7.08 -7.59
C GLU A 32 -0.69 5.77 -8.11
N ALA A 33 -0.01 5.10 -9.04
CA ALA A 33 -0.48 3.85 -9.62
C ALA A 33 -0.59 2.73 -8.58
N PHE A 34 0.40 2.59 -7.69
CA PHE A 34 0.36 1.61 -6.60
C PHE A 34 -0.72 1.95 -5.59
N ALA A 35 -0.91 3.23 -5.26
CA ALA A 35 -1.97 3.64 -4.37
C ALA A 35 -3.36 3.33 -4.95
N ASP A 36 -3.57 3.62 -6.24
CA ASP A 36 -4.82 3.26 -6.94
C ASP A 36 -5.03 1.75 -6.99
N LEU A 37 -3.99 0.97 -7.29
CA LEU A 37 -4.05 -0.49 -7.31
C LEU A 37 -4.43 -1.05 -5.93
N LEU A 38 -3.75 -0.61 -4.87
CA LEU A 38 -4.02 -1.07 -3.51
C LEU A 38 -5.43 -0.70 -3.06
N ARG A 39 -5.90 0.53 -3.37
CA ARG A 39 -7.28 0.95 -3.08
C ARG A 39 -8.31 0.05 -3.76
N LYS A 40 -8.14 -0.25 -5.05
CA LYS A 40 -9.07 -1.12 -5.80
C LYS A 40 -9.17 -2.53 -5.22
N HIS A 41 -8.09 -3.03 -4.61
CA HIS A 41 -8.05 -4.35 -3.97
C HIS A 41 -8.32 -4.32 -2.46
N GLY A 42 -8.80 -3.18 -1.90
CA GLY A 42 -9.09 -3.04 -0.47
C GLY A 42 -7.86 -3.16 0.42
N ARG A 43 -6.66 -2.96 -0.13
CA ARG A 43 -5.41 -3.03 0.61
C ARG A 43 -5.03 -1.63 1.14
N PRO A 44 -4.50 -1.55 2.37
CA PRO A 44 -4.03 -0.30 2.92
C PRO A 44 -2.84 0.24 2.10
N VAL A 45 -2.95 1.49 1.68
CA VAL A 45 -2.00 2.18 0.78
C VAL A 45 -0.71 2.57 1.51
N ARG A 46 -0.79 2.85 2.81
CA ARG A 46 0.37 3.24 3.64
C ARG A 46 0.62 2.25 4.76
N LEU A 47 1.87 2.16 5.21
CA LEU A 47 2.27 1.37 6.38
C LEU A 47 1.41 1.72 7.61
N LYS A 48 1.09 3.00 7.81
CA LYS A 48 0.22 3.46 8.90
C LYS A 48 -1.22 2.92 8.79
N ASP A 49 -1.75 2.82 7.58
CA ASP A 49 -3.08 2.27 7.35
C ASP A 49 -3.08 0.76 7.53
N ALA A 50 -2.00 0.08 7.15
CA ALA A 50 -1.80 -1.34 7.41
C ALA A 50 -1.71 -1.64 8.90
N LEU A 51 -0.97 -0.83 9.66
CA LEU A 51 -0.89 -0.94 11.12
C LEU A 51 -2.25 -0.71 11.78
N ARG A 52 -3.03 0.29 11.32
CA ARG A 52 -4.40 0.51 11.83
C ARG A 52 -5.35 -0.64 11.52
N GLN A 53 -5.23 -1.27 10.35
CA GLN A 53 -6.04 -2.45 10.01
C GLN A 53 -5.66 -3.63 10.91
N SER A 54 -4.37 -3.92 11.09
CA SER A 54 -3.92 -4.98 12.00
C SER A 54 -4.37 -4.75 13.45
N LEU A 55 -4.39 -3.50 13.92
CA LEU A 55 -4.91 -3.16 15.25
C LEU A 55 -6.43 -3.26 15.37
N ARG A 56 -7.18 -3.28 14.27
CA ARG A 56 -8.62 -3.54 14.26
C ARG A 56 -8.95 -5.03 14.20
N ASP A 57 -8.07 -5.83 13.62
CA ASP A 57 -8.23 -7.29 13.53
C ASP A 57 -7.90 -7.99 14.88
N PHE A 58 -7.20 -7.32 15.80
CA PHE A 58 -7.13 -7.73 17.20
C PHE A 58 -8.12 -6.91 18.03
N PRO A 59 -9.20 -7.50 18.60
CA PRO A 59 -9.95 -6.82 19.64
C PRO A 59 -8.98 -6.54 20.79
N ALA A 60 -8.71 -5.25 21.04
CA ALA A 60 -7.87 -4.78 22.13
C ALA A 60 -8.46 -5.06 23.54
N ASN A 61 -9.48 -5.91 23.64
CA ASN A 61 -10.15 -6.21 24.89
C ASN A 61 -10.75 -7.63 24.93
N ASP A 62 -9.97 -8.66 24.57
CA ASP A 62 -10.27 -10.02 25.01
C ASP A 62 -9.50 -10.34 26.30
N GLY A 63 -9.61 -9.44 27.27
CA GLY A 63 -9.30 -9.67 28.68
C GLY A 63 -10.51 -10.25 29.42
N GLY A 64 -11.14 -11.29 28.84
CA GLY A 64 -12.21 -12.03 29.49
C GLY A 64 -11.67 -12.81 30.69
N HIS A 65 -11.49 -12.15 31.84
CA HIS A 65 -11.39 -12.85 33.13
C HIS A 65 -12.78 -13.37 33.52
N ALA A 66 -13.20 -14.42 32.82
CA ALA A 66 -14.27 -15.27 33.23
C ALA A 66 -13.80 -16.17 34.39
N ARG A 67 -14.46 -16.01 35.53
CA ARG A 67 -14.67 -17.01 36.59
C ARG A 67 -13.49 -17.36 37.50
N SER A 68 -13.52 -16.80 38.71
CA SER A 68 -13.36 -17.63 39.91
C SER A 68 -14.58 -17.42 40.81
N LYS A 69 -15.53 -18.36 40.72
CA LYS A 69 -16.39 -18.73 41.86
C LYS A 69 -15.78 -20.01 42.41
N ARG A 70 -15.26 -19.96 43.63
CA ARG A 70 -15.27 -21.03 44.63
C ARG A 70 -14.78 -20.47 45.95
#